data_AF-A0A3Q2DDY9-F1
#
_entry.id   AF-A0A3Q2DDY9-F1
#
_cell.length_a   1.000
_cell.length_b   1.000
_cell.length_c   1.000
_cell.angle_alpha   90.00
_cell.angle_beta   90.00
_cell.angle_gamma   90.00
#
_symmetry.space_group_name_H-M   'P 1'
#
loop_
_entity.id
_entity.type
_entity.pdbx_description
1 polymer ?
#
loop_
_entity_poly.entity_id
_entity_poly.type
_entity_poly.pdbx_seq_one_letter_code
_entity_poly.pdbx_strand_id
1 'polypeptide(L)'
;LGRNLVDWVVLSTCILPQYHFIKKYFTWTEAQSYCRQKHTDLASILNSEQQNQLIDNLTSAGHSSDVWIGLFNEIDWRWSDGFSGSGVDYRSWKLSNDEPNFHSGGQFCVNADRTEIWWDDYCHIKYPKCKYCTC
;
A
#
# COMPACT_ATOMS: atom_id res chain seq x y z
N LEU A 1 7.45 -27.06 -55.01
CA LEU A 1 6.40 -26.09 -54.67
C LEU A 1 5.55 -26.75 -53.57
N GLY A 2 5.54 -26.38 -52.29
CA GLY A 2 6.09 -25.24 -51.56
C GLY A 2 6.43 -25.61 -50.11
N ARG A 3 7.07 -24.68 -49.41
CA ARG A 3 7.44 -24.76 -47.99
C ARG A 3 6.23 -24.41 -47.11
N ASN A 4 6.20 -24.94 -45.88
CA ASN A 4 6.14 -24.19 -44.59
C ASN A 4 5.82 -25.23 -43.49
N LEU A 5 6.74 -25.65 -42.62
CA LEU A 5 7.41 -24.95 -41.49
C LEU A 5 6.42 -24.29 -40.51
N VAL A 6 6.24 -25.02 -39.40
CA VAL A 6 5.91 -24.61 -38.02
C VAL A 6 4.58 -23.88 -37.80
N ASP A 7 3.53 -24.66 -37.50
CA ASP A 7 2.44 -24.17 -36.66
C ASP A 7 2.90 -24.23 -35.19
N TRP A 8 3.47 -23.09 -34.81
CA TRP A 8 3.78 -22.58 -33.49
C TRP A 8 3.09 -23.30 -32.33
N VAL A 9 3.86 -24.09 -31.58
CA VAL A 9 3.62 -24.19 -30.14
C VAL A 9 3.82 -22.77 -29.62
N VAL A 10 2.71 -22.06 -29.39
CA VAL A 10 2.73 -20.93 -28.47
C VAL A 10 3.00 -21.57 -27.11
N LEU A 11 4.28 -21.79 -26.81
CA LEU A 11 4.73 -21.91 -25.44
C LEU A 11 4.29 -20.59 -24.84
N SER A 12 3.20 -20.64 -24.08
CA SER A 12 2.86 -19.57 -23.16
C SER A 12 4.09 -19.39 -22.30
N THR A 13 4.98 -18.50 -22.73
CA THR A 13 5.96 -17.91 -21.85
C THR A 13 5.09 -17.16 -20.87
N CYS A 14 4.76 -17.83 -19.76
CA CYS A 14 4.52 -17.12 -18.54
C CYS A 14 5.80 -16.28 -18.38
N ILE A 15 5.75 -15.02 -18.81
CA ILE A 15 6.89 -14.12 -18.74
C ILE A 15 7.15 -14.02 -17.25
N LEU A 16 8.17 -14.74 -16.77
CA LEU A 16 8.55 -14.70 -15.38
C LEU A 16 8.84 -13.22 -15.05
N PRO A 17 8.30 -12.69 -13.95
CA PRO A 17 8.60 -11.32 -13.56
C PRO A 17 10.11 -11.15 -13.45
N GLN A 18 10.68 -10.22 -14.22
CA GLN A 18 12.09 -9.88 -14.09
C GLN A 18 12.23 -8.78 -13.05
N TYR A 19 12.80 -9.11 -11.90
CA TYR A 19 13.12 -8.11 -10.89
C TYR A 19 14.36 -7.31 -11.30
N HIS A 20 14.31 -6.00 -11.09
CA HIS A 20 15.42 -5.08 -11.34
C HIS A 20 15.68 -4.27 -10.07
N PHE A 21 16.75 -4.60 -9.36
CA PHE A 21 17.16 -3.86 -8.18
C PHE A 21 17.89 -2.56 -8.55
N ILE A 22 17.52 -1.45 -7.89
CA ILE A 22 18.15 -0.14 -8.07
C ILE A 22 18.65 0.34 -6.71
N LYS A 23 19.97 0.52 -6.59
CA LYS A 23 20.62 0.95 -5.34
C LYS A 23 20.54 2.48 -5.16
N LYS A 24 19.33 3.00 -4.93
CA LYS A 24 19.04 4.41 -4.58
C LYS A 24 17.92 4.47 -3.55
N TYR A 25 17.90 5.52 -2.74
CA TYR A 25 16.89 5.73 -1.71
C TYR A 25 15.77 6.61 -2.23
N PHE A 26 14.54 6.21 -1.96
CA PHE A 26 13.30 6.87 -2.34
C PHE A 26 12.26 6.69 -1.24
N THR A 27 11.35 7.65 -1.07
CA THR A 27 10.05 7.37 -0.43
C THR A 27 9.27 6.37 -1.29
N TRP A 28 8.26 5.69 -0.73
CA TRP A 28 7.48 4.70 -1.49
C TRP A 28 6.87 5.31 -2.77
N THR A 29 6.28 6.51 -2.65
CA THR A 29 5.67 7.22 -3.78
C THR A 29 6.69 7.63 -4.85
N GLU A 30 7.89 8.08 -4.44
CA GLU A 30 8.97 8.37 -5.38
C GLU A 30 9.47 7.10 -6.09
N ALA A 31 9.59 5.98 -5.37
CA ALA A 31 10.02 4.70 -5.92
C ALA A 31 9.02 4.19 -6.98
N GLN A 32 7.72 4.22 -6.65
CA GLN A 32 6.65 3.87 -7.58
C GLN A 32 6.67 4.75 -8.84
N SER A 33 6.76 6.08 -8.63
CA SER A 33 6.83 7.04 -9.73
C SER A 33 8.04 6.81 -10.62
N TYR A 34 9.20 6.52 -10.03
CA TYR A 34 10.42 6.21 -10.77
C TYR A 34 10.28 4.92 -11.58
N CYS A 35 9.76 3.85 -10.97
CA CYS A 35 9.54 2.57 -11.63
C CYS A 35 8.57 2.70 -12.80
N ARG A 36 7.47 3.46 -12.67
CA ARG A 36 6.53 3.71 -13.78
C ARG A 36 7.10 4.56 -14.92
N GLN A 37 8.07 5.43 -14.61
CA GLN A 37 8.74 6.25 -15.62
C GLN A 37 9.84 5.52 -16.38
N LYS A 38 10.53 4.56 -15.74
CA LYS A 38 11.72 3.88 -16.30
C LYS A 38 11.49 2.41 -16.64
N HIS A 39 10.47 1.80 -16.06
CA HIS A 39 10.14 0.38 -16.11
C HIS A 39 8.60 0.21 -16.12
N THR A 40 8.07 -0.81 -15.43
CA THR A 40 6.63 -1.06 -15.30
C THR A 40 6.04 -0.47 -14.02
N ASP A 41 6.41 -1.00 -12.85
CA ASP A 41 5.97 -0.55 -11.52
C ASP A 41 6.89 -1.16 -10.44
N LEU A 42 6.64 -0.88 -9.16
CA LEU A 42 7.24 -1.63 -8.06
C LEU A 42 6.85 -3.11 -8.12
N ALA A 43 7.75 -3.96 -7.62
CA ALA A 43 7.62 -5.42 -7.70
C ALA A 43 6.36 -5.94 -6.99
N SER A 44 5.58 -6.76 -7.70
CA SER A 44 4.57 -7.64 -7.10
C SER A 44 5.17 -9.01 -6.77
N ILE A 45 4.73 -9.61 -5.67
CA ILE A 45 5.16 -10.95 -5.22
C ILE A 45 3.89 -11.77 -4.96
N LEU A 46 3.61 -12.70 -5.86
CA LEU A 46 2.33 -13.43 -5.92
C LEU A 46 2.45 -14.87 -5.40
N ASN A 47 3.68 -15.35 -5.19
CA ASN A 47 3.96 -16.69 -4.69
C ASN A 47 5.39 -16.79 -4.14
N SER A 48 5.73 -17.95 -3.55
CA SER A 48 7.04 -18.21 -2.95
C SER A 48 8.19 -18.28 -3.97
N GLU A 49 7.93 -18.67 -5.22
CA GLU A 49 8.94 -18.68 -6.28
C GLU A 49 9.39 -17.25 -6.60
N GLN A 50 8.44 -16.33 -6.74
CA GLN A 50 8.68 -14.90 -6.92
C GLN A 50 9.39 -14.28 -5.71
N GLN A 51 9.03 -14.69 -4.49
CA GLN A 51 9.75 -14.28 -3.27
C GLN A 51 11.23 -14.69 -3.34
N ASN A 52 11.54 -15.92 -3.75
CA ASN A 52 12.90 -16.41 -3.88
C ASN A 52 13.67 -15.66 -4.98
N GLN A 53 13.06 -15.41 -6.14
CA GLN A 53 13.67 -14.62 -7.21
C GLN A 53 14.05 -13.20 -6.76
N LEU A 54 13.21 -12.55 -5.94
CA LEU A 54 13.55 -11.26 -5.35
C LEU A 54 14.77 -11.38 -4.42
N ILE A 55 14.80 -12.37 -3.53
CA ILE A 55 15.91 -12.62 -2.61
C ILE A 55 17.21 -12.87 -3.36
N ASP A 56 17.18 -13.69 -4.41
CA ASP A 56 18.34 -14.01 -5.25
C ASP A 56 18.88 -12.76 -5.96
N ASN A 57 17.99 -11.88 -6.42
CA ASN A 57 18.35 -10.61 -7.06
C ASN A 57 19.08 -9.67 -6.09
N LEU A 58 18.53 -9.49 -4.89
CA LEU A 58 19.12 -8.65 -3.84
C LEU A 58 20.45 -9.23 -3.36
N THR A 59 20.52 -10.55 -3.18
CA THR A 59 21.73 -11.28 -2.79
C THR A 59 22.83 -11.12 -3.84
N SER A 60 22.49 -11.31 -5.12
CA SER A 60 23.42 -11.12 -6.24
C SER A 60 23.93 -9.68 -6.35
N ALA A 61 23.12 -8.70 -5.95
CA ALA A 61 23.51 -7.30 -5.87
C ALA A 61 24.29 -6.93 -4.60
N GLY A 62 24.50 -7.88 -3.67
CA GLY A 62 25.14 -7.63 -2.37
C GLY A 62 24.34 -6.65 -1.50
N HIS A 63 23.02 -6.63 -1.62
CA HIS A 63 22.14 -5.77 -0.84
C HIS A 63 21.47 -6.55 0.30
N SER A 64 21.49 -5.98 1.51
CA SER A 64 21.02 -6.62 2.74
C SER A 64 20.06 -5.75 3.57
N SER A 65 19.58 -4.64 3.02
CA SER A 65 18.63 -3.73 3.69
C SER A 65 17.22 -3.88 3.10
N ASP A 66 16.27 -3.17 3.68
CA ASP A 66 14.87 -3.20 3.27
C ASP A 66 14.69 -2.52 1.90
N VAL A 67 13.77 -3.06 1.10
CA VAL A 67 13.41 -2.51 -0.21
C VAL A 67 11.90 -2.32 -0.31
N TRP A 68 11.48 -1.29 -1.04
CA TRP A 68 10.06 -1.09 -1.34
C TRP A 68 9.56 -2.13 -2.34
N ILE A 69 8.37 -2.67 -2.08
CA ILE A 69 7.60 -3.49 -3.03
C ILE A 69 6.28 -2.80 -3.36
N GLY A 70 5.57 -3.30 -4.37
CA GLY A 70 4.38 -2.66 -4.91
C GLY A 70 3.11 -2.82 -4.07
N LEU A 71 3.16 -3.55 -2.96
CA LEU A 71 2.01 -3.71 -2.07
C LEU A 71 1.84 -2.45 -1.21
N PHE A 72 0.65 -1.86 -1.25
CA PHE A 72 0.27 -0.68 -0.47
C PHE A 72 -1.21 -0.73 -0.10
N ASN A 73 -1.62 0.11 0.86
CA ASN A 73 -3.01 0.30 1.22
C ASN A 73 -3.32 1.79 1.34
N GLU A 74 -4.52 2.18 0.93
CA GLU A 74 -5.10 3.51 1.18
C GLU A 74 -6.29 3.35 2.10
N ILE A 75 -6.38 4.19 3.14
CA ILE A 75 -7.43 4.08 4.15
C ILE A 75 -8.52 5.12 3.88
N ASP A 76 -9.70 4.61 3.54
CA ASP A 76 -10.91 5.38 3.28
C ASP A 76 -11.75 5.50 4.58
N TRP A 77 -11.49 6.55 5.36
CA TRP A 77 -12.23 6.85 6.59
C TRP A 77 -13.69 7.23 6.31
N ARG A 78 -14.63 6.56 6.97
CA ARG A 78 -16.08 6.77 6.79
C ARG A 78 -16.79 7.08 8.11
N TRP A 79 -17.81 7.92 8.04
CA TRP A 79 -18.72 8.16 9.16
C TRP A 79 -19.68 6.98 9.36
N SER A 80 -19.94 6.63 10.62
CA SER A 80 -20.77 5.45 10.96
C SER A 80 -22.24 5.58 10.56
N ASP A 81 -22.72 6.81 10.34
CA ASP A 81 -24.07 7.11 9.85
C ASP A 81 -24.19 7.01 8.31
N GLY A 82 -23.08 6.79 7.60
CA GLY A 82 -23.03 6.74 6.14
C GLY A 82 -23.09 8.11 5.47
N PHE A 83 -22.80 9.21 6.19
CA PHE A 83 -22.76 10.55 5.60
C PHE A 83 -21.78 10.62 4.41
N SER A 84 -22.27 11.12 3.28
CA SER A 84 -21.53 11.22 2.00
C SER A 84 -21.73 12.58 1.31
N GLY A 85 -22.22 13.58 2.04
CA GLY A 85 -22.47 14.93 1.51
C GLY A 85 -21.22 15.83 1.48
N SER A 86 -21.45 17.11 1.19
CA SER A 86 -20.40 18.13 1.27
C SER A 86 -19.80 18.18 2.68
N GLY A 87 -18.47 18.11 2.77
CA GLY A 87 -17.73 18.08 4.04
C GLY A 87 -17.42 16.67 4.55
N VAL A 88 -17.76 15.61 3.81
CA VAL A 88 -17.41 14.22 4.17
C VAL A 88 -15.90 14.02 4.35
N ASP A 89 -15.07 14.82 3.68
CA ASP A 89 -13.60 14.75 3.74
C ASP A 89 -12.97 15.58 4.86
N TYR A 90 -13.77 16.28 5.69
CA TYR A 90 -13.21 17.04 6.80
C TYR A 90 -12.50 16.13 7.80
N ARG A 91 -11.23 16.44 8.09
CA ARG A 91 -10.42 15.71 9.07
C ARG A 91 -9.71 16.71 9.99
N SER A 92 -9.81 16.50 11.30
CA SER A 92 -9.10 17.30 12.32
C SER A 92 -8.08 16.45 13.09
N TRP A 93 -7.23 15.76 12.34
CA TRP A 93 -6.20 14.88 12.91
C TRP A 93 -5.21 15.65 13.78
N LYS A 94 -4.80 15.03 14.87
CA LYS A 94 -3.72 15.53 15.71
C LYS A 94 -2.41 15.58 14.92
N LEU A 95 -1.86 16.77 14.76
CA LEU A 95 -0.57 16.94 14.09
C LEU A 95 0.61 16.46 14.96
N SER A 96 0.45 16.44 16.28
CA SER A 96 1.47 15.87 17.17
C SER A 96 1.26 14.36 17.26
N ASN A 97 2.31 13.58 16.98
CA ASN A 97 2.33 12.11 16.92
C ASN A 97 1.87 11.49 15.59
N ASP A 98 1.84 12.27 14.50
CA ASP A 98 1.60 11.76 13.14
C ASP A 98 0.27 10.99 13.00
N GLU A 99 -0.81 11.51 13.60
CA GLU A 99 -2.13 10.86 13.50
C GLU A 99 -2.76 11.02 12.10
N PRO A 100 -3.49 10.01 11.60
CA PRO A 100 -3.64 8.69 12.21
C PRO A 100 -2.38 7.84 12.03
N ASN A 101 -1.88 7.25 13.12
CA ASN A 101 -0.59 6.54 13.10
C ASN A 101 -0.72 5.01 12.97
N PHE A 102 -1.95 4.47 13.02
CA PHE A 102 -2.25 3.06 12.87
C PHE A 102 -1.40 2.19 13.80
N HIS A 103 -1.31 2.53 15.10
CA HIS A 103 -0.42 1.85 16.03
C HIS A 103 -0.61 0.32 15.96
N SER A 104 0.50 -0.39 15.76
CA SER A 104 0.56 -1.85 15.54
C SER A 104 -0.38 -2.38 14.43
N GLY A 105 -0.79 -1.53 13.49
CA GLY A 105 -1.70 -1.87 12.39
C GLY A 105 -3.11 -2.21 12.86
N GLY A 106 -3.58 -1.71 14.01
CA GLY A 106 -4.86 -2.11 14.61
C GLY A 106 -5.81 -0.97 15.00
N GLN A 107 -5.38 0.28 14.90
CA GLN A 107 -6.18 1.44 15.24
C GLN A 107 -6.99 1.91 14.02
N PHE A 108 -8.29 1.59 14.00
CA PHE A 108 -9.18 1.83 12.87
C PHE A 108 -10.50 2.52 13.26
N CYS A 109 -10.57 3.04 14.49
CA CYS A 109 -11.70 3.83 14.97
C CYS A 109 -11.20 5.17 15.49
N VAL A 110 -11.98 6.24 15.31
CA VAL A 110 -11.57 7.59 15.67
C VAL A 110 -12.21 8.01 16.97
N ASN A 111 -11.45 8.67 17.83
CA ASN A 111 -11.97 9.37 18.99
C ASN A 111 -11.43 10.81 19.03
N ALA A 112 -12.07 11.68 19.80
CA ALA A 112 -11.75 13.10 19.86
C ALA A 112 -11.97 13.64 21.28
N ASP A 113 -11.24 14.70 21.62
CA ASP A 113 -11.40 15.42 22.89
C ASP A 113 -12.04 16.82 22.72
N ARG A 114 -12.06 17.59 23.81
CA ARG A 114 -12.68 18.94 23.85
C ARG A 114 -11.92 20.00 23.06
N THR A 115 -10.73 19.67 22.54
CA THR A 115 -9.88 20.59 21.75
C THR A 115 -9.96 20.31 20.25
N GLU A 116 -10.95 19.52 19.81
CA GLU A 116 -11.20 19.16 18.41
C GLU A 116 -10.05 18.36 17.75
N ILE A 117 -9.21 17.72 18.55
CA ILE A 117 -8.10 16.89 18.10
C ILE A 117 -8.56 15.45 17.96
N TRP A 118 -8.38 14.86 16.77
CA TRP A 118 -8.74 13.46 16.47
C TRP A 118 -7.50 12.56 16.48
N TRP A 119 -7.66 11.32 16.94
CA TRP A 119 -6.68 10.25 16.76
C TRP A 119 -7.39 8.92 16.53
N ASP A 120 -6.73 8.01 15.83
CA ASP A 120 -7.19 6.64 15.71
C ASP A 120 -6.85 5.84 16.98
N ASP A 121 -7.73 4.90 17.31
CA ASP A 121 -7.51 3.94 18.37
C ASP A 121 -8.15 2.60 18.02
N TYR A 122 -7.85 1.58 18.82
CA TYR A 122 -8.45 0.27 18.67
C TYR A 122 -9.94 0.36 18.98
N CYS A 123 -10.77 -0.16 18.07
CA CYS A 123 -12.22 -0.10 18.19
C CYS A 123 -12.82 -0.76 19.45
N HIS A 124 -12.04 -1.58 20.17
CA HIS A 124 -12.48 -2.23 21.41
C HIS A 124 -12.22 -1.41 22.68
N ILE A 125 -11.50 -0.27 22.58
CA ILE A 125 -11.31 0.64 23.70
C ILE A 125 -12.63 1.32 24.04
N LYS A 126 -12.91 1.45 25.34
CA LYS A 126 -14.16 2.01 25.84
C LYS A 126 -14.00 3.52 26.11
N TYR A 127 -14.71 4.33 25.33
CA TYR A 127 -14.84 5.78 25.55
C TYR A 127 -16.27 6.17 25.93
N PRO A 128 -16.47 7.31 26.63
CA PRO A 128 -17.79 7.94 26.74
C PRO A 128 -18.33 8.26 25.34
N LYS A 129 -19.63 7.99 25.12
CA LYS A 129 -20.27 8.29 23.83
C LYS A 129 -20.76 9.74 23.78
N CYS A 130 -20.45 10.43 22.69
CA CYS A 130 -21.18 11.66 22.34
C CYS A 130 -22.53 11.25 21.73
N LYS A 131 -23.62 11.85 22.19
CA LYS A 131 -24.95 11.63 21.62
C LYS A 131 -25.39 12.90 20.91
N TYR A 132 -25.32 12.91 19.59
CA TYR A 132 -26.21 13.72 18.76
C TYR A 132 -26.75 12.84 17.63
N CYS A 133 -28.06 12.62 17.66
CA CYS A 133 -28.83 12.30 16.47
C CYS A 133 -29.07 13.64 15.76
N THR A 134 -28.74 13.75 14.49
CA THR A 134 -29.24 14.85 13.67
C THR A 134 -30.75 14.67 13.41
N CYS A 135 -31.43 15.78 13.19
CA CYS A 135 -32.78 15.83 12.64
C CYS A 135 -32.84 15.18 11.25
#